data_AF-A0AAD2A523-F1
#
_entry.id   AF-A0AAD2A523-F1
#
_cell.length_a   1.000
_cell.length_b   1.000
_cell.length_c   1.000
_cell.angle_alpha   90.00
_cell.angle_beta   90.00
_cell.angle_gamma   90.00
#
_symmetry.space_group_name_H-M   'P 1'
#
loop_
_entity.id
_entity.type
_entity.pdbx_description
1 polymer ?
#
loop_
_entity_poly.entity_id
_entity_poly.type
_entity_poly.pdbx_seq_one_letter_code
_entity_poly.pdbx_strand_id
1 'polypeptide(L)'
;MNYENYNGHRHVIRVHETTPLHKWFKDSLDEEEMEISVNSYHHQGVKRLAERFVPIAFAPDGLIEGFYDPDAYNPEEAKFTMGLQFHPERMRTIESDNFDYPGCASAYQKKLGRITSVQKRVKFDREMEKTRKGIARSLSIARIVYGASRGRILAQESEVTTGAEFLEDNTSSSLQQQKRLKQMGATVRIASVYIDRLKLNDRREKAAKDIIGKMSIEQLSEMVSFYHMMGNMCSGALEKKLKN
;
A
#
# COMPACT_ATOMS: atom_id res chain seq x y z
N MET A 1 -26.69 2.53 11.66
CA MET A 1 -25.38 2.34 10.98
C MET A 1 -24.83 0.97 11.33
N ASN A 2 -24.44 0.17 10.34
CA ASN A 2 -23.77 -1.11 10.59
C ASN A 2 -22.27 -0.83 10.81
N TYR A 3 -21.82 -0.90 12.06
CA TYR A 3 -20.44 -0.69 12.49
C TYR A 3 -19.52 -1.87 12.16
N GLU A 4 -20.08 -3.05 11.86
CA GLU A 4 -19.31 -4.24 11.51
C GLU A 4 -18.90 -4.23 10.04
N ASN A 5 -19.65 -3.53 9.18
CA ASN A 5 -19.31 -3.35 7.77
C ASN A 5 -19.11 -1.87 7.43
N TYR A 6 -17.93 -1.36 7.80
CA TYR A 6 -17.46 0.01 7.53
C TYR A 6 -16.92 0.19 6.10
N ASN A 7 -17.07 -0.77 5.20
CA ASN A 7 -16.63 -0.62 3.80
C ASN A 7 -17.78 -0.65 2.81
N GLY A 8 -18.94 -1.15 3.24
CA GLY A 8 -20.11 -1.28 2.40
C GLY A 8 -20.60 0.05 1.83
N HIS A 9 -21.28 -0.09 0.70
CA HIS A 9 -21.98 0.99 0.02
C HIS A 9 -23.07 1.60 0.91
N ARG A 10 -23.25 2.91 0.82
CA ARG A 10 -24.12 3.72 1.69
C ARG A 10 -25.17 4.51 0.92
N HIS A 11 -24.81 5.01 -0.24
CA HIS A 11 -25.70 5.78 -1.11
C HIS A 11 -25.31 5.56 -2.58
N VAL A 12 -26.21 5.92 -3.47
CA VAL A 12 -25.95 5.94 -4.92
C VAL A 12 -25.40 7.29 -5.33
N ILE A 13 -24.55 7.32 -6.35
CA ILE A 13 -24.12 8.56 -7.00
C ILE A 13 -24.42 8.48 -8.48
N ARG A 14 -24.81 9.60 -9.06
CA ARG A 14 -24.96 9.77 -10.50
C ARG A 14 -23.68 10.31 -11.11
N VAL A 15 -23.15 9.62 -12.11
CA VAL A 15 -21.91 9.95 -12.79
C VAL A 15 -22.21 10.64 -14.13
N HIS A 16 -21.46 11.69 -14.46
CA HIS A 16 -21.68 12.42 -15.71
C HIS A 16 -20.97 11.75 -16.89
N GLU A 17 -21.70 11.46 -17.98
CA GLU A 17 -21.29 10.61 -19.12
C GLU A 17 -20.04 11.09 -19.89
N THR A 18 -19.79 12.38 -19.92
CA THR A 18 -18.63 12.93 -20.66
C THR A 18 -17.34 12.93 -19.85
N THR A 19 -17.37 12.43 -18.61
CA THR A 19 -16.26 12.59 -17.66
C THR A 19 -15.33 11.37 -17.65
N PRO A 20 -14.09 11.54 -17.17
CA PRO A 20 -13.20 10.40 -17.04
C PRO A 20 -13.67 9.35 -16.04
N LEU A 21 -14.51 9.75 -15.07
CA LEU A 21 -15.09 8.84 -14.09
C LEU A 21 -16.09 7.87 -14.74
N HIS A 22 -16.91 8.35 -15.68
CA HIS A 22 -17.79 7.50 -16.48
C HIS A 22 -17.00 6.39 -17.19
N LYS A 23 -15.85 6.72 -17.79
CA LYS A 23 -14.99 5.72 -18.46
C LYS A 23 -14.45 4.64 -17.50
N TRP A 24 -14.30 4.94 -16.21
CA TRP A 24 -13.81 3.98 -15.23
C TRP A 24 -14.89 3.02 -14.79
N PHE A 25 -16.10 3.53 -14.58
CA PHE A 25 -17.22 2.76 -14.06
C PHE A 25 -18.19 2.32 -15.14
N LYS A 26 -17.84 2.44 -16.42
CA LYS A 26 -18.70 2.12 -17.57
C LYS A 26 -19.37 0.75 -17.45
N ASP A 27 -18.62 -0.27 -17.03
CA ASP A 27 -19.12 -1.64 -16.92
C ASP A 27 -19.89 -1.90 -15.61
N SER A 28 -20.06 -0.89 -14.77
CA SER A 28 -20.68 -0.97 -13.44
C SER A 28 -21.82 0.03 -13.24
N LEU A 29 -22.00 0.96 -14.18
CA LEU A 29 -23.05 1.96 -14.18
C LEU A 29 -24.35 1.36 -14.70
N ASP A 30 -25.46 1.83 -14.14
CA ASP A 30 -26.78 1.63 -14.74
C ASP A 30 -26.86 2.39 -16.08
N GLU A 31 -27.25 1.72 -17.17
CA GLU A 31 -27.29 2.30 -18.52
C GLU A 31 -28.35 3.41 -18.67
N GLU A 32 -29.41 3.39 -17.84
CA GLU A 32 -30.50 4.38 -17.91
C GLU A 32 -30.22 5.58 -17.01
N GLU A 33 -29.79 5.34 -15.77
CA GLU A 33 -29.68 6.39 -14.75
C GLU A 33 -28.24 6.88 -14.49
N MET A 34 -27.23 6.18 -15.04
CA MET A 34 -25.81 6.47 -14.84
C MET A 34 -25.41 6.49 -13.36
N GLU A 35 -25.94 5.54 -12.60
CA GLU A 35 -25.73 5.44 -11.15
C GLU A 35 -24.81 4.30 -10.74
N ILE A 36 -24.06 4.51 -9.65
CA ILE A 36 -23.33 3.45 -8.92
C ILE A 36 -23.52 3.61 -7.42
N SER A 37 -23.48 2.50 -6.69
CA SER A 37 -23.46 2.53 -5.22
C SER A 37 -22.03 2.80 -4.74
N VAL A 38 -21.84 3.73 -3.79
CA VAL A 38 -20.53 4.07 -3.23
C VAL A 38 -20.56 4.06 -1.71
N ASN A 39 -19.39 3.91 -1.10
CA ASN A 39 -19.25 4.09 0.34
C ASN A 39 -19.25 5.59 0.70
N SER A 40 -19.53 5.92 1.96
CA SER A 40 -19.53 7.32 2.42
C SER A 40 -19.06 7.41 3.86
N TYR A 41 -18.01 8.21 4.06
CA TYR A 41 -17.34 8.43 5.35
C TYR A 41 -16.84 9.87 5.50
N HIS A 42 -17.73 10.83 5.33
CA HIS A 42 -17.43 12.25 5.46
C HIS A 42 -18.58 12.94 6.17
N HIS A 43 -18.24 13.90 7.04
CA HIS A 43 -19.20 14.80 7.69
C HIS A 43 -19.11 16.22 7.13
N GLN A 44 -18.18 16.43 6.19
CA GLN A 44 -17.99 17.67 5.44
C GLN A 44 -18.23 17.36 3.96
N GLY A 45 -18.60 18.38 3.21
CA GLY A 45 -18.87 18.27 1.78
C GLY A 45 -18.63 19.60 1.08
N VAL A 46 -18.54 19.55 -0.25
CA VAL A 46 -18.27 20.74 -1.07
C VAL A 46 -19.52 21.61 -1.15
N LYS A 47 -19.48 22.78 -0.53
CA LYS A 47 -20.55 23.79 -0.62
C LYS A 47 -20.49 24.61 -1.92
N ARG A 48 -19.29 25.00 -2.33
CA ARG A 48 -19.03 25.76 -3.56
C ARG A 48 -17.73 25.30 -4.16
N LEU A 49 -17.80 24.70 -5.35
CA LEU A 49 -16.64 24.29 -6.11
C LEU A 49 -16.00 25.52 -6.79
N ALA A 50 -14.67 25.58 -6.84
CA ALA A 50 -13.98 26.66 -7.54
C ALA A 50 -14.18 26.53 -9.06
N GLU A 51 -14.25 27.66 -9.76
CA GLU A 51 -14.59 27.73 -11.20
C GLU A 51 -13.69 26.89 -12.12
N ARG A 52 -12.44 26.68 -11.71
CA ARG A 52 -11.47 25.84 -12.43
C ARG A 52 -11.86 24.34 -12.46
N PHE A 53 -12.64 23.88 -11.48
CA PHE A 53 -12.99 22.46 -11.39
C PHE A 53 -14.38 22.20 -11.94
N VAL A 54 -14.52 21.05 -12.59
CA VAL A 54 -15.79 20.57 -13.15
C VAL A 54 -16.28 19.40 -12.29
N PRO A 55 -17.53 19.44 -11.78
CA PRO A 55 -18.10 18.32 -11.04
C PRO A 55 -18.38 17.14 -11.98
N ILE A 56 -18.19 15.92 -11.48
CA ILE A 56 -18.30 14.68 -12.28
C ILE A 56 -19.20 13.62 -11.66
N ALA A 57 -19.53 13.76 -10.38
CA ALA A 57 -20.43 12.88 -9.66
C ALA A 57 -21.25 13.65 -8.63
N PHE A 58 -22.51 13.26 -8.48
CA PHE A 58 -23.46 13.87 -7.55
C PHE A 58 -24.19 12.80 -6.75
N ALA A 59 -24.42 13.05 -5.46
CA ALA A 59 -25.39 12.31 -4.68
C ALA A 59 -26.83 12.79 -4.99
N PRO A 60 -27.88 12.02 -4.63
CA PRO A 60 -29.28 12.37 -4.88
C PRO A 60 -29.73 13.69 -4.25
N ASP A 61 -29.06 14.13 -3.19
CA ASP A 61 -29.28 15.42 -2.52
C ASP A 61 -28.56 16.60 -3.21
N GLY A 62 -27.84 16.33 -4.30
CA GLY A 62 -27.07 17.31 -5.07
C GLY A 62 -25.66 17.56 -4.55
N LEU A 63 -25.21 16.85 -3.51
CA LEU A 63 -23.83 16.97 -3.02
C LEU A 63 -22.84 16.51 -4.09
N ILE A 64 -21.78 17.28 -4.29
CA ILE A 64 -20.69 16.92 -5.21
C ILE A 64 -19.86 15.81 -4.58
N GLU A 65 -19.87 14.64 -5.21
CA GLU A 65 -19.14 13.44 -4.78
C GLU A 65 -17.84 13.23 -5.60
N GLY A 66 -17.65 14.01 -6.66
CA GLY A 66 -16.40 14.04 -7.41
C GLY A 66 -16.26 15.27 -8.28
N PHE A 67 -15.01 15.67 -8.53
CA PHE A 67 -14.66 16.74 -9.45
C PHE A 67 -13.28 16.50 -10.08
N TYR A 68 -12.99 17.18 -11.18
CA TYR A 68 -11.68 17.15 -11.83
C TYR A 68 -11.31 18.51 -12.42
N ASP A 69 -10.03 18.70 -12.74
CA ASP A 69 -9.54 19.87 -13.46
C ASP A 69 -9.33 19.51 -14.94
N PRO A 70 -10.12 20.05 -15.88
CA PRO A 70 -9.99 19.74 -17.30
C PRO A 70 -8.64 20.18 -17.88
N ASP A 71 -8.05 21.27 -17.39
CA ASP A 71 -6.77 21.80 -17.88
C ASP A 71 -5.56 20.99 -17.36
N ALA A 72 -5.77 20.26 -16.27
CA ALA A 72 -4.78 19.35 -15.66
C ALA A 72 -5.19 17.88 -15.76
N TYR A 73 -6.02 17.52 -16.74
CA TYR A 73 -6.40 16.15 -17.05
C TYR A 73 -5.85 15.72 -18.41
N ASN A 74 -4.62 15.21 -18.40
CA ASN A 74 -4.02 14.52 -19.55
C ASN A 74 -3.32 13.24 -19.05
N PRO A 75 -4.00 12.08 -19.11
CA PRO A 75 -3.43 10.80 -18.70
C PRO A 75 -2.15 10.42 -19.45
N GLU A 76 -2.01 10.80 -20.73
CA GLU A 76 -0.83 10.49 -21.55
C GLU A 76 0.40 11.29 -21.07
N GLU A 77 0.20 12.52 -20.60
CA GLU A 77 1.25 13.36 -20.02
C GLU A 77 1.39 13.19 -18.49
N ALA A 78 0.70 12.20 -17.90
CA ALA A 78 0.63 11.99 -16.46
C ALA A 78 0.12 13.22 -15.66
N LYS A 79 -0.66 14.10 -16.30
CA LYS A 79 -1.41 15.16 -15.64
C LYS A 79 -2.74 14.58 -15.19
N PHE A 80 -2.91 14.45 -13.89
CA PHE A 80 -4.09 13.81 -13.32
C PHE A 80 -4.50 14.54 -12.03
N THR A 81 -5.47 15.44 -12.15
CA THR A 81 -6.07 16.16 -11.00
C THR A 81 -7.55 15.84 -10.90
N MET A 82 -7.91 15.05 -9.89
CA MET A 82 -9.28 14.62 -9.60
C MET A 82 -9.45 14.45 -8.10
N GLY A 83 -10.60 14.84 -7.59
CA GLY A 83 -11.05 14.60 -6.21
C GLY A 83 -12.30 13.73 -6.23
N LEU A 84 -12.32 12.71 -5.38
CA LEU A 84 -13.49 11.88 -5.10
C LEU A 84 -13.77 11.96 -3.59
N GLN A 85 -15.03 12.11 -3.23
CA GLN A 85 -15.47 12.24 -1.84
C GLN A 85 -15.69 10.87 -1.19
N PHE A 86 -16.14 9.88 -1.97
CA PHE A 86 -16.13 8.46 -1.62
C PHE A 86 -14.73 7.84 -1.72
N HIS A 87 -14.59 6.63 -1.17
CA HIS A 87 -13.31 5.92 -1.02
C HIS A 87 -13.22 4.67 -1.90
N PRO A 88 -12.84 4.77 -3.18
CA PRO A 88 -12.71 3.62 -4.08
C PRO A 88 -11.61 2.64 -3.64
N GLU A 89 -10.61 3.06 -2.85
CA GLU A 89 -9.61 2.15 -2.28
C GLU A 89 -10.20 1.14 -1.28
N ARG A 90 -11.37 1.46 -0.73
CA ARG A 90 -12.04 0.69 0.33
C ARG A 90 -13.20 -0.16 -0.17
N MET A 91 -13.59 0.00 -1.42
CA MET A 91 -14.64 -0.79 -2.07
C MET A 91 -14.04 -2.10 -2.57
N ARG A 92 -13.83 -3.02 -1.63
CA ARG A 92 -13.20 -4.32 -1.82
C ARG A 92 -14.02 -5.39 -1.11
N THR A 93 -14.05 -6.57 -1.72
CA THR A 93 -14.70 -7.72 -1.11
C THR A 93 -13.89 -8.16 0.12
N ILE A 94 -14.58 -8.57 1.20
CA ILE A 94 -13.91 -8.93 2.47
C ILE A 94 -13.11 -10.24 2.32
N GLU A 95 -13.59 -11.13 1.46
CA GLU A 95 -13.07 -12.50 1.30
C GLU A 95 -11.99 -12.63 0.24
N SER A 96 -11.95 -11.70 -0.73
CA SER A 96 -10.93 -11.65 -1.77
C SER A 96 -10.45 -10.21 -1.88
N ASP A 97 -9.14 -9.96 -1.96
CA ASP A 97 -8.61 -8.59 -2.07
C ASP A 97 -8.97 -7.88 -3.42
N ASN A 98 -10.01 -8.37 -4.09
CA ASN A 98 -10.61 -7.85 -5.29
C ASN A 98 -11.49 -6.64 -4.96
N PHE A 99 -11.51 -5.68 -5.88
CA PHE A 99 -12.39 -4.53 -5.81
C PHE A 99 -13.84 -4.91 -6.13
N ASP A 100 -14.79 -4.19 -5.53
CA ASP A 100 -16.23 -4.35 -5.78
C ASP A 100 -16.60 -3.97 -7.23
N TYR A 101 -15.88 -2.98 -7.79
CA TYR A 101 -16.00 -2.58 -9.18
C TYR A 101 -14.64 -2.55 -9.87
N PRO A 102 -14.55 -2.96 -11.15
CA PRO A 102 -13.31 -2.89 -11.92
C PRO A 102 -12.76 -1.46 -12.02
N GLY A 103 -13.65 -0.45 -12.08
CA GLY A 103 -13.30 0.97 -12.12
C GLY A 103 -12.54 1.49 -10.90
N CYS A 104 -12.67 0.84 -9.73
CA CYS A 104 -11.95 1.24 -8.52
C CYS A 104 -10.43 1.16 -8.69
N ALA A 105 -9.93 0.22 -9.49
CA ALA A 105 -8.49 0.07 -9.77
C ALA A 105 -7.97 1.14 -10.75
N SER A 106 -8.82 1.62 -11.67
CA SER A 106 -8.43 2.54 -12.74
C SER A 106 -7.89 3.88 -12.21
N ALA A 107 -8.38 4.34 -11.06
CA ALA A 107 -7.88 5.53 -10.38
C ALA A 107 -6.39 5.44 -10.04
N TYR A 108 -5.92 4.26 -9.67
CA TYR A 108 -4.55 4.02 -9.22
C TYR A 108 -3.63 3.66 -10.39
N GLN A 109 -4.12 2.90 -11.36
CA GLN A 109 -3.33 2.48 -12.53
C GLN A 109 -2.87 3.68 -13.38
N LYS A 110 -3.74 4.69 -13.58
CA LYS A 110 -3.36 5.89 -14.35
C LYS A 110 -2.28 6.74 -13.66
N LYS A 111 -2.19 6.69 -12.33
CA LYS A 111 -1.10 7.31 -11.56
C LYS A 111 0.21 6.53 -11.66
N LEU A 112 0.13 5.20 -11.83
CA LEU A 112 1.28 4.28 -11.85
C LEU A 112 1.98 4.15 -13.21
N GLY A 113 1.41 4.68 -14.30
CA GLY A 113 2.02 4.65 -15.65
C GLY A 113 3.45 5.23 -15.73
N ARG A 114 3.89 6.01 -14.73
CA ARG A 114 5.28 6.48 -14.59
C ARG A 114 6.22 5.52 -13.84
N ILE A 115 5.75 4.58 -13.03
CA ILE A 115 6.65 3.62 -12.37
C ILE A 115 7.19 2.61 -13.39
N THR A 116 6.38 2.20 -14.35
CA THR A 116 6.77 1.23 -15.39
C THR A 116 7.54 1.86 -16.55
N SER A 117 7.27 3.13 -16.89
CA SER A 117 7.99 3.84 -17.98
C SER A 117 9.34 4.43 -17.57
N VAL A 118 9.66 4.51 -16.27
CA VAL A 118 11.00 4.86 -15.78
C VAL A 118 11.82 3.57 -15.55
N GLN A 119 12.05 2.82 -16.62
CA GLN A 119 13.22 1.95 -16.71
C GLN A 119 13.89 2.12 -18.06
N LYS A 120 14.49 3.31 -18.29
CA LYS A 120 15.73 3.30 -19.07
C LYS A 120 16.68 2.39 -18.30
N ARG A 121 16.96 1.20 -18.84
CA ARG A 121 17.98 0.27 -18.30
C ARG A 121 19.24 1.07 -18.01
N VAL A 122 19.53 1.31 -16.74
CA VAL A 122 20.82 1.84 -16.32
C VAL A 122 21.86 0.81 -16.78
N LYS A 123 22.74 1.20 -17.69
CA LYS A 123 23.85 0.34 -18.12
C LYS A 123 24.82 0.26 -16.94
N PHE A 124 24.89 -0.90 -16.30
CA PHE A 124 25.85 -1.16 -15.23
C PHE A 124 27.20 -1.51 -15.85
N ASP A 125 28.28 -1.02 -15.23
CA ASP A 125 29.63 -1.50 -15.53
C ASP A 125 29.78 -2.97 -15.08
N ARG A 126 30.76 -3.68 -15.66
CA ARG A 126 30.95 -5.14 -15.52
C ARG A 126 31.10 -5.58 -14.06
N GLU A 127 31.71 -4.76 -13.22
CA GLU A 127 31.87 -5.02 -11.78
C GLU A 127 30.56 -4.81 -11.00
N MET A 128 29.83 -3.74 -11.28
CA MET A 128 28.51 -3.46 -10.68
C MET A 128 27.49 -4.56 -11.03
N GLU A 129 27.59 -5.14 -12.24
CA GLU A 129 26.72 -6.22 -12.66
C GLU A 129 27.07 -7.56 -11.99
N LYS A 130 28.35 -7.83 -11.70
CA LYS A 130 28.75 -8.97 -10.86
C LYS A 130 28.20 -8.81 -9.44
N THR A 131 28.34 -7.63 -8.84
CA THR A 131 27.81 -7.35 -7.50
C THR A 131 26.30 -7.48 -7.46
N ARG A 132 25.58 -6.97 -8.48
CA ARG A 132 24.12 -7.15 -8.61
C ARG A 132 23.72 -8.63 -8.66
N LYS A 133 24.45 -9.44 -9.43
CA LYS A 133 24.20 -10.89 -9.54
C LYS A 133 24.50 -11.62 -8.22
N GLY A 134 25.53 -11.20 -7.49
CA GLY A 134 25.84 -11.71 -6.15
C GLY A 134 24.71 -11.44 -5.15
N ILE A 135 24.22 -10.21 -5.11
CA ILE A 135 23.10 -9.79 -4.25
C ILE A 135 21.81 -10.53 -4.62
N ALA A 136 21.50 -10.67 -5.91
CA ALA A 136 20.32 -11.41 -6.35
C ALA A 136 20.38 -12.89 -5.94
N ARG A 137 21.56 -13.51 -6.00
CA ARG A 137 21.77 -14.90 -5.55
C ARG A 137 21.63 -15.03 -4.04
N SER A 138 22.23 -14.12 -3.25
CA SER A 138 22.13 -14.18 -1.79
C SER A 138 20.68 -13.96 -1.32
N LEU A 139 19.95 -13.04 -1.95
CA LEU A 139 18.52 -12.84 -1.69
C LEU A 139 17.68 -14.06 -2.08
N SER A 140 18.01 -14.73 -3.19
CA SER A 140 17.34 -15.99 -3.57
C SER A 140 17.59 -17.11 -2.56
N ILE A 141 18.80 -17.22 -2.03
CA ILE A 141 19.15 -18.21 -1.00
C ILE A 141 18.44 -17.88 0.31
N ALA A 142 18.47 -16.61 0.73
CA ALA A 142 17.72 -16.16 1.91
C ALA A 142 16.23 -16.47 1.76
N ARG A 143 15.63 -16.21 0.59
CA ARG A 143 14.24 -16.54 0.32
C ARG A 143 13.95 -18.04 0.41
N ILE A 144 14.87 -18.90 0.01
CA ILE A 144 14.75 -20.35 0.18
C ILE A 144 14.84 -20.72 1.67
N VAL A 145 15.81 -20.18 2.40
CA VAL A 145 16.04 -20.48 3.83
C VAL A 145 14.90 -20.00 4.71
N TYR A 146 14.44 -18.75 4.53
CA TYR A 146 13.31 -18.18 5.25
C TYR A 146 11.95 -18.65 4.70
N GLY A 147 11.91 -19.16 3.46
CA GLY A 147 10.73 -19.74 2.84
C GLY A 147 10.52 -21.21 3.21
N ALA A 148 11.57 -21.96 3.56
CA ALA A 148 11.50 -23.39 3.85
C ALA A 148 10.76 -23.72 5.17
N SER A 149 10.49 -22.76 6.05
CA SER A 149 9.56 -22.95 7.18
C SER A 149 8.09 -22.83 6.77
N ARG A 150 7.78 -22.46 5.51
CA ARG A 150 6.44 -22.53 4.93
C ARG A 150 6.19 -23.96 4.45
N GLY A 151 5.67 -24.80 5.34
CA GLY A 151 4.92 -25.98 4.88
C GLY A 151 3.84 -25.53 3.89
N ARG A 152 3.92 -26.03 2.65
CA ARG A 152 2.90 -26.05 1.58
C ARG A 152 1.77 -25.00 1.70
N ILE A 153 2.04 -23.75 1.31
CA ILE A 153 1.01 -22.91 0.64
C ILE A 153 1.72 -22.19 -0.51
N LEU A 154 1.52 -22.74 -1.72
CA LEU A 154 1.68 -22.04 -2.97
C LEU A 154 0.55 -21.00 -3.06
N ALA A 155 0.86 -19.71 -3.02
CA ALA A 155 0.06 -18.66 -3.66
C ALA A 155 0.84 -17.33 -3.69
N GLN A 156 0.95 -16.77 -4.90
CA GLN A 156 1.10 -15.36 -5.22
C GLN A 156 1.82 -14.47 -4.20
N GLU A 157 3.11 -14.24 -4.41
CA GLU A 157 3.77 -13.05 -3.86
C GLU A 157 3.35 -11.84 -4.69
N SER A 158 2.49 -11.00 -4.13
CA SER A 158 2.24 -9.65 -4.64
C SER A 158 3.44 -8.75 -4.32
N GLU A 159 3.85 -8.01 -5.34
CA GLU A 159 5.07 -7.22 -5.53
C GLU A 159 5.19 -5.95 -4.65
N VAL A 160 4.62 -5.94 -3.43
CA VAL A 160 4.36 -4.69 -2.69
C VAL A 160 5.29 -4.45 -1.49
N THR A 161 6.30 -5.30 -1.24
CA THR A 161 7.08 -5.26 0.01
C THR A 161 8.47 -4.63 -0.06
N THR A 162 8.85 -3.93 -1.15
CA THR A 162 10.21 -3.34 -1.26
C THR A 162 10.25 -1.81 -1.14
N GLY A 163 9.13 -1.15 -0.81
CA GLY A 163 9.06 0.33 -0.73
C GLY A 163 8.66 0.92 0.63
N ALA A 164 8.43 0.10 1.65
CA ALA A 164 7.80 0.53 2.90
C ALA A 164 8.79 0.86 4.03
N GLU A 165 10.11 0.69 3.84
CA GLU A 165 11.14 0.96 4.86
C GLU A 165 11.21 2.45 5.25
N PHE A 166 10.81 3.37 4.36
CA PHE A 166 10.80 4.81 4.66
C PHE A 166 9.75 5.24 5.71
N LEU A 167 8.77 4.38 6.03
CA LEU A 167 7.74 4.67 7.04
C LEU A 167 8.12 4.21 8.47
N GLU A 168 9.31 3.63 8.63
CA GLU A 168 9.80 3.12 9.92
C GLU A 168 10.01 4.24 10.96
N ASP A 169 10.42 5.44 10.55
CA ASP A 169 10.87 6.48 11.49
C ASP A 169 9.76 7.37 12.09
N ASN A 170 8.54 7.36 11.54
CA ASN A 170 7.47 8.29 11.98
C ASN A 170 6.26 7.63 12.66
N THR A 171 6.30 6.32 12.94
CA THR A 171 5.06 5.60 13.31
C THR A 171 5.12 4.84 14.63
N SER A 172 5.70 5.44 15.68
CA SER A 172 5.64 4.90 17.04
C SER A 172 4.38 5.35 17.79
N SER A 173 3.19 4.93 17.35
CA SER A 173 1.99 5.09 18.20
C SER A 173 2.01 4.01 19.28
N SER A 174 2.14 4.40 20.55
CA SER A 174 2.02 3.52 21.72
C SER A 174 0.69 2.75 21.70
N LEU A 175 0.70 1.49 22.16
CA LEU A 175 -0.50 0.65 22.33
C LEU A 175 -1.62 1.37 23.10
N GLN A 176 -1.24 2.28 24.00
CA GLN A 176 -2.15 3.11 24.79
C GLN A 176 -2.80 4.23 23.97
N GLN A 177 -2.07 4.86 23.05
CA GLN A 177 -2.62 5.86 22.12
C GLN A 177 -3.65 5.22 21.19
N GLN A 178 -3.38 4.00 20.73
CA GLN A 178 -4.29 3.26 19.87
C GLN A 178 -5.60 2.86 20.58
N LYS A 179 -5.53 2.45 21.86
CA LYS A 179 -6.74 2.17 22.66
C LYS A 179 -7.62 3.43 22.83
N ARG A 180 -6.99 4.59 23.06
CA ARG A 180 -7.71 5.87 23.14
C ARG A 180 -8.35 6.25 21.81
N LEU A 181 -7.63 6.11 20.69
CA LEU A 181 -8.17 6.37 19.36
C LEU A 181 -9.39 5.48 19.04
N LYS A 182 -9.34 4.20 19.41
CA LYS A 182 -10.50 3.29 19.28
C LYS A 182 -11.67 3.71 20.17
N GLN A 183 -11.43 4.11 21.42
CA GLN A 183 -12.47 4.62 22.33
C GLN A 183 -13.11 5.92 21.82
N MET A 184 -12.37 6.71 21.06
CA MET A 184 -12.85 7.96 20.44
C MET A 184 -13.52 7.74 19.07
N GLY A 185 -13.72 6.48 18.65
CA GLY A 185 -14.39 6.15 17.37
C GLY A 185 -13.50 6.31 16.12
N ALA A 186 -12.19 6.51 16.28
CA ALA A 186 -11.27 6.64 15.15
C ALA A 186 -10.93 5.26 14.53
N THR A 187 -11.12 5.12 13.23
CA THR A 187 -10.81 3.90 12.48
C THR A 187 -9.29 3.77 12.23
N VAL A 188 -8.57 3.10 13.10
CA VAL A 188 -7.14 2.80 12.88
C VAL A 188 -7.02 1.47 12.10
N ARG A 189 -6.97 1.51 10.76
CA ARG A 189 -6.86 0.28 9.92
C ARG A 189 -5.45 -0.32 9.89
N ILE A 190 -4.41 0.49 10.08
CA ILE A 190 -3.02 0.01 10.19
C ILE A 190 -2.82 -0.78 11.49
N ALA A 191 -3.75 -0.66 12.45
CA ALA A 191 -3.69 -1.32 13.74
C ALA A 191 -3.61 -2.85 13.66
N SER A 192 -4.49 -3.48 12.87
CA SER A 192 -4.56 -4.95 12.81
C SER A 192 -3.30 -5.51 12.18
N VAL A 193 -2.87 -4.94 11.05
CA VAL A 193 -1.63 -5.33 10.37
C VAL A 193 -0.40 -5.10 11.27
N TYR A 194 -0.35 -3.99 12.01
CA TYR A 194 0.71 -3.72 12.99
C TYR A 194 0.70 -4.73 14.14
N ILE A 195 -0.46 -5.03 14.72
CA ILE A 195 -0.62 -5.98 15.83
C ILE A 195 -0.29 -7.40 15.38
N ASP A 196 -0.72 -7.80 14.19
CA ASP A 196 -0.42 -9.12 13.62
C ASP A 196 1.07 -9.23 13.28
N ARG A 197 1.69 -8.14 12.82
CA ARG A 197 3.15 -8.06 12.62
C ARG A 197 3.91 -8.10 13.94
N LEU A 198 3.45 -7.42 14.99
CA LEU A 198 4.06 -7.50 16.33
C LEU A 198 3.96 -8.92 16.89
N LYS A 199 2.79 -9.56 16.78
CA LYS A 199 2.61 -10.96 17.19
C LYS A 199 3.49 -11.90 16.37
N LEU A 200 3.66 -11.65 15.08
CA LEU A 200 4.55 -12.43 14.23
C LEU A 200 6.02 -12.23 14.62
N ASN A 201 6.43 -11.00 14.93
CA ASN A 201 7.78 -10.69 15.39
C ASN A 201 8.05 -11.30 16.77
N ASP A 202 7.10 -11.26 17.70
CA ASP A 202 7.19 -11.91 19.01
C ASP A 202 7.33 -13.44 18.88
N ARG A 203 6.55 -14.05 17.98
CA ARG A 203 6.70 -15.48 17.63
C ARG A 203 8.07 -15.79 17.02
N ARG A 204 8.58 -14.91 16.15
CA ARG A 204 9.92 -15.04 15.54
C ARG A 204 11.03 -14.92 16.58
N GLU A 205 10.92 -13.95 17.49
CA GLU A 205 11.89 -13.74 18.56
C GLU A 205 11.91 -14.95 19.50
N LYS A 206 10.74 -15.47 19.86
CA LYS A 206 10.64 -16.69 20.67
C LYS A 206 11.26 -17.91 19.98
N ALA A 207 10.98 -18.12 18.70
CA ALA A 207 11.58 -19.20 17.92
C ALA A 207 13.10 -19.05 17.79
N ALA A 208 13.60 -17.83 17.60
CA ALA A 208 15.04 -17.54 17.57
C ALA A 208 15.69 -17.83 18.93
N LYS A 209 15.07 -17.42 20.04
CA LYS A 209 15.54 -17.73 21.40
C LYS A 209 15.59 -19.23 21.67
N ASP A 210 14.57 -19.98 21.22
CA ASP A 210 14.54 -21.45 21.37
C ASP A 210 15.63 -22.15 20.56
N ILE A 211 15.98 -21.61 19.38
CA ILE A 211 17.07 -22.14 18.54
C ILE A 211 18.44 -21.81 19.16
N ILE A 212 18.64 -20.54 19.55
CA ILE A 212 19.88 -20.06 20.18
C ILE A 212 20.13 -20.81 21.50
N GLY A 213 19.08 -21.07 22.28
CA GLY A 213 19.18 -21.84 23.53
C GLY A 213 19.56 -23.32 23.33
N LYS A 214 19.47 -23.86 22.11
CA LYS A 214 19.86 -25.23 21.76
C LYS A 214 21.25 -25.34 21.10
N MET A 215 21.89 -24.21 20.80
CA MET A 215 23.19 -24.17 20.13
C MET A 215 24.34 -24.48 21.10
N SER A 216 25.42 -25.06 20.59
CA SER A 216 26.66 -25.23 21.37
C SER A 216 27.39 -23.89 21.53
N ILE A 217 28.31 -23.81 22.50
CA ILE A 217 29.09 -22.60 22.78
C ILE A 217 29.90 -22.17 21.55
N GLU A 218 30.41 -23.12 20.78
CA GLU A 218 31.17 -22.88 19.55
C GLU A 218 30.29 -22.24 18.46
N GLN A 219 29.06 -22.74 18.30
CA GLN A 219 28.09 -22.21 17.33
C GLN A 219 27.62 -20.80 17.71
N LEU A 220 27.44 -20.53 19.01
CA LEU A 220 27.10 -19.20 19.51
C LEU A 220 28.25 -18.20 19.27
N SER A 221 29.49 -18.64 19.47
CA SER A 221 30.69 -17.83 19.22
C SER A 221 30.82 -17.46 17.73
N GLU A 222 30.61 -18.44 16.84
CA GLU A 222 30.61 -18.22 15.39
C GLU A 222 29.51 -17.24 14.97
N MET A 223 28.30 -17.42 15.50
CA MET A 223 27.17 -16.53 15.23
C MET A 223 27.45 -15.09 15.66
N VAL A 224 28.00 -14.87 16.86
CA VAL A 224 28.37 -13.53 17.36
C VAL A 224 29.45 -12.89 16.50
N SER A 225 30.46 -13.67 16.10
CA SER A 225 31.54 -13.18 15.22
C SER A 225 31.00 -12.71 13.86
N PHE A 226 30.01 -13.42 13.31
CA PHE A 226 29.35 -13.06 12.07
C PHE A 226 28.56 -11.75 12.20
N TYR A 227 27.80 -11.58 13.28
CA TYR A 227 27.06 -10.34 13.54
C TYR A 227 27.99 -9.13 13.71
N HIS A 228 29.13 -9.29 14.36
CA HIS A 228 30.15 -8.24 14.46
C HIS A 228 30.74 -7.87 13.09
N MET A 229 31.05 -8.86 12.26
CA MET A 229 31.55 -8.63 10.90
C MET A 229 30.54 -7.84 10.05
N MET A 230 29.27 -8.23 10.10
CA MET A 230 28.18 -7.51 9.44
C MET A 230 28.04 -6.06 9.93
N GLY A 231 28.09 -5.84 11.25
CA GLY A 231 28.02 -4.50 11.84
C GLY A 231 29.16 -3.59 11.36
N ASN A 232 30.37 -4.13 11.27
CA ASN A 232 31.54 -3.38 10.79
C ASN A 232 31.42 -3.03 9.30
N MET A 233 30.93 -3.97 8.47
CA MET A 233 30.72 -3.71 7.05
C MET A 233 29.63 -2.65 6.81
N CYS A 234 28.52 -2.71 7.56
CA CYS A 234 27.45 -1.71 7.48
C CYS A 234 27.94 -0.33 7.91
N SER A 235 28.69 -0.25 9.01
CA SER A 235 29.27 1.01 9.50
C SER A 235 30.23 1.62 8.47
N GLY A 236 31.12 0.81 7.89
CA GLY A 236 32.04 1.28 6.84
C GLY A 236 31.33 1.73 5.56
N ALA A 237 30.19 1.11 5.21
CA ALA A 237 29.38 1.54 4.07
C ALA A 237 28.66 2.88 4.35
N LEU A 238 28.16 3.09 5.57
CA LEU A 238 27.54 4.35 5.99
C LEU A 238 28.56 5.49 6.04
N GLU A 239 29.75 5.26 6.60
CA GLU A 239 30.82 6.26 6.65
C GLU A 239 31.29 6.69 5.26
N LYS A 240 31.38 5.75 4.30
CA LYS A 240 31.68 6.06 2.90
C LYS A 240 30.60 6.92 2.23
N LYS A 241 29.33 6.71 2.60
CA LYS A 241 28.21 7.54 2.10
C LYS A 241 28.17 8.93 2.71
N LEU A 242 28.67 9.11 3.95
CA LEU A 242 28.71 10.40 4.63
C LEU A 242 29.90 11.29 4.21
N LYS A 243 30.93 10.70 3.59
CA LYS A 243 32.15 11.40 3.13
C LYS A 243 32.11 11.80 1.64
N ASN A 244 31.05 11.46 0.92
CA ASN A 244 30.75 11.88 -0.45
C ASN A 244 29.53 12.79 -0.46
#